data_AF-A0A815HSM8-F1
#
_entry.id   AF-A0A815HSM8-F1
#
_cell.length_a   1.000
_cell.length_b   1.000
_cell.length_c   1.000
_cell.angle_alpha   90.00
_cell.angle_beta   90.00
_cell.angle_gamma   90.00
#
_symmetry.space_group_name_H-M   'P 1'
#
loop_
_entity.id
_entity.type
_entity.pdbx_description
1 polymer ?
#
loop_
_entity_poly.entity_id
_entity_poly.type
_entity_poly.pdbx_seq_one_letter_code
_entity_poly.pdbx_strand_id
1 'polypeptide(L)'
;MAERKLFDIVKRVPIAGFGYGAIRGATFALAGDADEAKYSWEMDVADLNPLRMPRNMINGIINSQYDLAEGIWIGKRSLSDQPFSLTFVPGSDVYHWCIQIDGIIYELGGSKQRVEISIISEHNNPTKYKSHCKRFSWTKLEPGRSSSVSDETLRDYAKAFEKYTYLAVLPSGNKINCQTFVSDMFAKAAGMTQIKARGAILALIPNILF
;
A
#
# COMPACT_ATOMS: atom_id res chain seq x y z
N MET A 1 -8.00 0.74 -17.23
CA MET A 1 -7.86 1.74 -16.14
C MET A 1 -9.21 2.10 -15.49
N ALA A 2 -10.26 2.40 -16.25
CA ALA A 2 -11.60 2.71 -15.71
C ALA A 2 -12.26 1.57 -14.90
N GLU A 3 -12.10 0.31 -15.33
CA GLU A 3 -12.61 -0.85 -14.59
C GLU A 3 -11.95 -1.03 -13.21
N ARG A 4 -10.66 -0.70 -13.12
CA ARG A 4 -9.90 -0.72 -11.86
C ARG A 4 -10.35 0.38 -10.90
N LYS A 5 -10.62 1.57 -11.45
CA LYS A 5 -11.20 2.72 -10.76
C LYS A 5 -12.56 2.36 -10.15
N LEU A 6 -13.41 1.67 -10.90
CA LEU A 6 -14.70 1.15 -10.41
C LEU A 6 -14.50 0.06 -9.34
N PHE A 7 -13.56 -0.86 -9.53
CA PHE A 7 -13.24 -1.87 -8.53
C PHE A 7 -12.81 -1.27 -7.19
N ASP A 8 -11.95 -0.25 -7.19
CA ASP A 8 -11.49 0.41 -5.98
C ASP A 8 -12.61 1.12 -5.20
N ILE A 9 -13.71 1.47 -5.87
CA ILE A 9 -14.93 2.02 -5.26
C ILE A 9 -15.81 0.87 -4.72
N VAL A 10 -16.11 -0.13 -5.55
CA VAL A 10 -17.06 -1.21 -5.20
C VAL A 10 -16.52 -2.11 -4.09
N LYS A 11 -15.21 -2.42 -4.08
CA LYS A 11 -14.58 -3.26 -3.05
C LYS A 11 -14.75 -2.72 -1.62
N ARG A 12 -15.07 -1.43 -1.50
CA ARG A 12 -15.20 -0.69 -0.24
C ARG A 12 -16.63 -0.63 0.30
N VAL A 13 -17.59 -1.20 -0.43
CA VAL A 13 -18.98 -1.34 0.00
C VAL A 13 -19.13 -2.73 0.63
N PRO A 14 -19.56 -2.85 1.91
CA PRO A 14 -19.77 -4.15 2.55
C PRO A 14 -20.70 -5.04 1.71
N ILE A 15 -20.39 -6.34 1.62
CA ILE A 15 -21.15 -7.37 0.86
C ILE A 15 -21.07 -7.19 -0.68
N ALA A 16 -21.28 -5.99 -1.21
CA ALA A 16 -21.13 -5.69 -2.64
C ALA A 16 -19.67 -5.80 -3.11
N GLY A 17 -18.72 -5.37 -2.28
CA GLY A 17 -17.29 -5.52 -2.52
C GLY A 17 -16.84 -6.99 -2.54
N PHE A 18 -17.44 -7.82 -1.68
CA PHE A 18 -17.22 -9.26 -1.67
C PHE A 18 -17.73 -9.92 -2.96
N GLY A 19 -18.97 -9.63 -3.35
CA GLY A 19 -19.56 -10.15 -4.58
C GLY A 19 -18.78 -9.70 -5.83
N TYR A 20 -18.41 -8.42 -5.90
CA TYR A 20 -17.69 -7.87 -7.04
C TYR A 20 -16.23 -8.33 -7.11
N GLY A 21 -15.55 -8.49 -5.97
CA GLY A 21 -14.19 -9.08 -5.91
C GLY A 21 -14.17 -10.52 -6.41
N ALA A 22 -15.15 -11.33 -5.98
CA ALA A 22 -15.31 -12.70 -6.46
C ALA A 22 -15.52 -12.76 -7.98
N ILE A 23 -16.45 -11.94 -8.52
CA ILE A 23 -16.73 -11.86 -9.96
C ILE A 23 -15.49 -11.40 -10.73
N ARG A 24 -14.83 -10.34 -10.28
CA ARG A 24 -13.63 -9.80 -10.94
C ARG A 24 -12.49 -10.81 -10.95
N GLY A 25 -12.22 -11.47 -9.84
CA GLY A 25 -11.16 -12.47 -9.79
C GLY A 25 -11.46 -13.68 -10.67
N ALA A 26 -12.73 -14.10 -10.79
CA ALA A 26 -13.13 -15.13 -11.76
C ALA A 26 -12.90 -14.66 -13.21
N THR A 27 -13.26 -13.42 -13.55
CA THR A 27 -13.03 -12.84 -14.88
C THR A 27 -11.54 -12.79 -15.24
N PHE A 28 -10.67 -12.36 -14.32
CA PHE A 28 -9.22 -12.33 -14.58
C PHE A 28 -8.59 -13.72 -14.59
N ALA A 29 -9.11 -14.68 -13.81
CA ALA A 29 -8.68 -16.07 -13.90
C ALA A 29 -8.99 -16.66 -15.28
N LEU A 30 -10.18 -16.38 -15.82
CA LEU A 30 -10.57 -16.79 -17.19
C LEU A 30 -9.74 -16.09 -18.27
N ALA A 31 -9.31 -14.85 -18.02
CA ALA A 31 -8.44 -14.09 -18.93
C ALA A 31 -6.95 -14.46 -18.83
N GLY A 32 -6.57 -15.36 -17.91
CA GLY A 32 -5.19 -15.80 -17.70
C GLY A 32 -4.30 -14.83 -16.90
N ASP A 33 -4.87 -13.78 -16.29
CA ASP A 33 -4.13 -12.85 -15.40
C ASP A 33 -4.23 -13.34 -13.95
N ALA A 34 -3.41 -14.35 -13.63
CA ALA A 34 -3.42 -15.02 -12.33
C ALA A 34 -3.10 -14.08 -11.15
N ASP A 35 -2.27 -13.05 -11.38
CA ASP A 35 -1.95 -12.05 -10.36
C ASP A 35 -3.20 -11.22 -10.03
N GLU A 36 -3.84 -10.61 -11.03
CA GLU A 36 -5.04 -9.79 -10.80
C GLU A 36 -6.20 -10.62 -10.23
N ALA A 37 -6.32 -11.90 -10.64
CA ALA A 37 -7.31 -12.82 -10.12
C ALA A 37 -7.16 -13.05 -8.62
N LYS A 38 -5.94 -13.38 -8.17
CA LYS A 38 -5.63 -13.64 -6.76
C LYS A 38 -5.86 -12.42 -5.88
N TYR A 39 -5.39 -11.25 -6.31
CA TYR A 39 -5.50 -10.02 -5.52
C TYR A 39 -6.90 -9.41 -5.55
N SER A 40 -7.76 -9.81 -6.50
CA SER A 40 -9.18 -9.39 -6.52
C SER A 40 -10.02 -10.06 -5.43
N TRP A 41 -9.53 -11.15 -4.84
CA TRP A 41 -10.21 -11.89 -3.76
C TRP A 41 -9.74 -11.48 -2.36
N GLU A 42 -8.72 -10.62 -2.25
CA GLU A 42 -8.25 -10.13 -0.94
C GLU A 42 -9.28 -9.19 -0.29
N MET A 43 -9.64 -9.49 0.95
CA MET A 43 -10.54 -8.69 1.77
C MET A 43 -9.87 -8.31 3.10
N ASP A 44 -9.93 -7.02 3.45
CA ASP A 44 -9.68 -6.59 4.83
C ASP A 44 -10.96 -6.83 5.63
N VAL A 45 -10.89 -7.60 6.72
CA VAL A 45 -12.05 -7.80 7.62
C VAL A 45 -12.59 -6.45 8.14
N ALA A 46 -11.71 -5.45 8.23
CA ALA A 46 -12.10 -4.11 8.64
C ALA A 46 -13.02 -3.40 7.63
N ASP A 47 -13.10 -3.84 6.37
CA ASP A 47 -14.03 -3.34 5.35
C ASP A 47 -15.47 -3.85 5.55
N LEU A 48 -15.69 -4.84 6.43
CA LEU A 48 -17.03 -5.30 6.81
C LEU A 48 -17.73 -4.36 7.81
N ASN A 49 -17.02 -3.39 8.40
CA ASN A 49 -17.61 -2.46 9.37
C ASN A 49 -18.46 -1.38 8.66
N PRO A 50 -19.79 -1.37 8.83
CA PRO A 50 -20.69 -0.45 8.13
C PRO A 50 -20.42 1.03 8.41
N LEU A 51 -19.91 1.35 9.61
CA LEU A 51 -19.61 2.73 10.03
C LEU A 51 -18.51 3.37 9.19
N ARG A 52 -17.72 2.56 8.49
CA ARG A 52 -16.59 3.01 7.67
C ARG A 52 -16.92 3.17 6.20
N MET A 53 -18.02 2.58 5.75
CA MET A 53 -18.41 2.52 4.35
C MET A 53 -18.38 3.90 3.66
N PRO A 54 -18.94 4.99 4.25
CA PRO A 54 -18.91 6.29 3.59
C PRO A 54 -17.48 6.80 3.35
N ARG A 55 -16.62 6.66 4.36
CA ARG A 55 -15.22 7.10 4.28
C ARG A 55 -14.42 6.25 3.29
N ASN A 56 -14.59 4.94 3.34
CA ASN A 56 -13.91 4.04 2.42
C ASN A 56 -14.34 4.35 0.99
N MET A 57 -15.65 4.48 0.72
CA MET A 57 -16.18 4.83 -0.59
C MET A 57 -15.67 6.18 -1.11
N ILE A 58 -15.67 7.23 -0.28
CA ILE A 58 -15.10 8.55 -0.63
C ILE A 58 -13.62 8.39 -1.01
N ASN A 59 -12.83 7.70 -0.20
CA ASN A 59 -11.41 7.47 -0.49
C ASN A 59 -11.23 6.63 -1.77
N GLY A 60 -12.15 5.71 -2.08
CA GLY A 60 -12.14 4.93 -3.33
C GLY A 60 -12.40 5.81 -4.54
N ILE A 61 -13.39 6.70 -4.47
CA ILE A 61 -13.72 7.67 -5.51
C ILE A 61 -12.54 8.63 -5.73
N ILE A 62 -11.98 9.18 -4.65
CA ILE A 62 -10.80 10.06 -4.68
C ILE A 62 -9.65 9.31 -5.36
N ASN A 63 -9.25 8.13 -4.86
CA ASN A 63 -8.15 7.36 -5.44
C ASN A 63 -8.39 7.02 -6.92
N SER A 64 -9.63 6.79 -7.32
CA SER A 64 -9.98 6.51 -8.71
C SER A 64 -9.75 7.71 -9.64
N GLN A 65 -9.73 8.94 -9.13
CA GLN A 65 -9.56 10.14 -9.95
C GLN A 65 -8.09 10.51 -10.17
N TYR A 66 -7.17 10.02 -9.35
CA TYR A 66 -5.75 10.38 -9.44
C TYR A 66 -4.93 9.34 -10.21
N ASP A 67 -3.87 9.82 -10.87
CA ASP A 67 -2.83 8.97 -11.44
C ASP A 67 -1.89 8.51 -10.31
N LEU A 68 -1.63 7.20 -10.26
CA LEU A 68 -0.66 6.64 -9.31
C LEU A 68 0.72 7.27 -9.53
N ALA A 69 1.07 7.65 -10.77
CA ALA A 69 2.34 8.29 -11.09
C ALA A 69 2.58 9.61 -10.34
N GLU A 70 1.56 10.23 -9.74
CA GLU A 70 1.67 11.54 -9.09
C GLU A 70 1.33 11.50 -7.60
N GLY A 71 2.20 12.12 -6.79
CA GLY A 71 2.00 12.28 -5.35
C GLY A 71 2.49 11.10 -4.52
N ILE A 72 2.03 11.03 -3.26
CA ILE A 72 2.47 10.04 -2.29
C ILE A 72 1.35 9.04 -1.97
N TRP A 73 1.64 7.76 -2.14
CA TRP A 73 0.70 6.65 -1.98
C TRP A 73 1.28 5.55 -1.11
N ILE A 74 0.45 4.89 -0.31
CA ILE A 74 0.79 3.64 0.38
C ILE A 74 0.11 2.48 -0.32
N GLY A 75 0.90 1.46 -0.66
CA GLY A 75 0.43 0.19 -1.16
C GLY A 75 0.41 -0.84 -0.05
N LYS A 76 -0.73 -1.52 0.14
CA LYS A 76 -0.88 -2.67 1.05
C LYS A 76 -1.25 -3.94 0.27
N ARG A 77 -0.68 -5.08 0.65
CA ARG A 77 -1.08 -6.41 0.18
C ARG A 77 -0.92 -7.45 1.29
N SER A 78 -1.72 -8.51 1.25
CA SER A 78 -1.61 -9.57 2.25
C SER A 78 -0.24 -10.29 2.16
N LEU A 79 0.27 -10.77 3.31
CA LEU A 79 1.55 -11.51 3.40
C LEU A 79 1.41 -13.00 3.07
N SER A 80 0.19 -13.54 3.02
CA SER A 80 -0.09 -14.96 2.81
C SER A 80 -1.03 -15.16 1.62
N ASP A 81 -1.11 -16.38 1.08
CA ASP A 81 -2.15 -16.78 0.10
C ASP A 81 -3.56 -16.81 0.72
N GLN A 82 -3.77 -16.14 1.85
CA GLN A 82 -5.04 -16.11 2.53
C GLN A 82 -5.85 -14.91 2.05
N PRO A 83 -7.12 -15.12 1.64
CA PRO A 83 -7.99 -14.06 1.14
C PRO A 83 -8.45 -13.09 2.24
N PHE A 84 -8.06 -13.30 3.49
CA PHE A 84 -8.49 -12.53 4.65
C PHE A 84 -7.29 -11.97 5.40
N SER A 85 -7.33 -10.67 5.68
CA SER A 85 -6.32 -10.01 6.50
C SER A 85 -6.96 -9.31 7.70
N LEU A 86 -6.21 -9.18 8.79
CA LEU A 86 -6.59 -8.40 9.96
C LEU A 86 -5.64 -7.21 10.12
N THR A 87 -6.17 -5.99 9.95
CA THR A 87 -5.45 -4.76 10.36
C THR A 87 -5.74 -4.45 11.82
N PHE A 88 -4.93 -4.98 12.76
CA PHE A 88 -5.10 -4.71 14.19
C PHE A 88 -4.78 -3.24 14.54
N VAL A 89 -3.59 -2.76 14.17
CA VAL A 89 -3.15 -1.35 14.30
C VAL A 89 -2.06 -1.04 13.26
N PRO A 90 -1.92 0.20 12.76
CA PRO A 90 -0.78 0.60 11.92
C PRO A 90 0.55 0.33 12.62
N GLY A 91 1.46 -0.37 11.94
CA GLY A 91 2.74 -0.81 12.50
C GLY A 91 2.78 -2.25 13.02
N SER A 92 1.63 -2.91 13.13
CA SER A 92 1.51 -4.32 13.49
C SER A 92 0.29 -4.93 12.79
N ASP A 93 0.38 -5.11 11.48
CA ASP A 93 -0.62 -5.80 10.69
C ASP A 93 0.01 -6.92 9.84
N VAL A 94 -0.78 -7.92 9.45
CA VAL A 94 -0.32 -9.06 8.63
C VAL A 94 -0.26 -8.67 7.15
N TYR A 95 0.13 -7.43 6.89
CA TYR A 95 0.25 -6.86 5.56
C TYR A 95 1.69 -6.51 5.25
N HIS A 96 2.00 -6.61 3.97
CA HIS A 96 3.21 -6.04 3.42
C HIS A 96 2.90 -4.65 2.89
N TRP A 97 3.71 -3.67 3.30
CA TRP A 97 3.54 -2.27 2.94
C TRP A 97 4.67 -1.82 2.01
N CYS A 98 4.31 -0.99 1.04
CA CYS A 98 5.24 -0.22 0.24
C CYS A 98 4.73 1.22 0.11
N ILE A 99 5.59 2.12 -0.35
CA ILE A 99 5.23 3.51 -0.60
C ILE A 99 5.62 3.88 -2.03
N GLN A 100 4.73 4.56 -2.72
CA GLN A 100 5.01 5.17 -4.00
C GLN A 100 5.08 6.68 -3.82
N ILE A 101 6.14 7.29 -4.33
CA ILE A 101 6.35 8.74 -4.30
C ILE A 101 6.66 9.16 -5.74
N ASP A 102 5.79 9.97 -6.34
CA ASP A 102 5.96 10.55 -7.67
C ASP A 102 6.43 9.53 -8.73
N GLY A 103 5.70 8.41 -8.83
CA GLY A 103 5.98 7.38 -9.85
C GLY A 103 7.04 6.35 -9.47
N ILE A 104 7.59 6.42 -8.26
CA ILE A 104 8.67 5.53 -7.81
C ILE A 104 8.21 4.77 -6.57
N ILE A 105 8.19 3.44 -6.67
CA ILE A 105 7.83 2.51 -5.60
C ILE A 105 9.09 2.16 -4.81
N TYR A 106 9.01 2.36 -3.52
CA TYR A 106 10.00 1.97 -2.52
C TYR A 106 9.41 0.85 -1.68
N GLU A 107 10.07 -0.31 -1.70
CA GLU A 107 9.63 -1.51 -1.02
C GLU A 107 10.76 -2.07 -0.17
N LEU A 108 10.47 -2.30 1.11
CA LEU A 108 11.38 -2.97 2.02
C LEU A 108 11.13 -4.48 1.98
N GLY A 109 12.07 -5.23 1.42
CA GLY A 109 12.11 -6.68 1.49
C GLY A 109 12.93 -7.18 2.70
N GLY A 110 12.65 -8.40 3.13
CA GLY A 110 13.44 -9.11 4.13
C GLY A 110 13.90 -10.45 3.60
N SER A 111 15.21 -10.68 3.51
CA SER A 111 15.79 -11.98 3.15
C SER A 111 16.82 -12.38 4.20
N LYS A 112 16.65 -13.55 4.82
CA LYS A 112 17.59 -14.10 5.81
C LYS A 112 17.99 -13.09 6.90
N GLN A 113 17.01 -12.36 7.46
CA GLN A 113 17.16 -11.30 8.48
C GLN A 113 17.84 -10.00 7.99
N ARG A 114 18.22 -9.89 6.72
CA ARG A 114 18.74 -8.66 6.13
C ARG A 114 17.63 -7.88 5.45
N VAL A 115 17.69 -6.56 5.58
CA VAL A 115 16.84 -5.64 4.84
C VAL A 115 17.39 -5.49 3.42
N GLU A 116 16.49 -5.54 2.45
CA GLU A 116 16.80 -5.22 1.04
C GLU A 116 15.80 -4.17 0.56
N ILE A 117 16.28 -3.09 -0.04
CA ILE A 117 15.41 -2.02 -0.52
C ILE A 117 15.29 -2.11 -2.03
N SER A 118 14.08 -2.45 -2.48
CA SER A 118 13.69 -2.40 -3.89
C SER A 118 13.20 -1.00 -4.24
N ILE A 119 13.77 -0.40 -5.29
CA ILE A 119 13.36 0.89 -5.83
C ILE A 119 12.94 0.67 -7.29
N ILE A 120 11.68 0.90 -7.59
CA ILE A 120 11.04 0.44 -8.83
C ILE A 120 10.26 1.60 -9.44
N SER A 121 10.49 1.88 -10.72
CA SER A 121 9.81 2.92 -11.48
C SER A 121 9.49 2.43 -12.89
N GLU A 122 8.58 3.12 -13.58
CA GLU A 122 8.26 2.77 -14.96
C GLU A 122 9.49 2.86 -15.89
N HIS A 123 10.40 3.81 -15.61
CA HIS A 123 11.63 3.98 -16.39
C HIS A 123 12.67 2.88 -16.13
N ASN A 124 12.80 2.38 -14.90
CA ASN A 124 13.85 1.41 -14.58
C ASN A 124 13.44 -0.04 -14.83
N ASN A 125 12.17 -0.38 -14.60
CA ASN A 125 11.64 -1.73 -14.74
C ASN A 125 10.12 -1.67 -14.96
N PRO A 126 9.68 -1.37 -16.20
CA PRO A 126 8.27 -1.12 -16.49
C PRO A 126 7.37 -2.32 -16.18
N THR A 127 7.86 -3.55 -16.43
CA THR A 127 7.11 -4.78 -16.15
C THR A 127 6.92 -4.98 -14.65
N LYS A 128 7.99 -4.84 -13.85
CA LYS A 128 7.89 -4.99 -12.39
C LYS A 128 7.08 -3.85 -11.77
N TYR A 129 7.22 -2.63 -12.27
CA TYR A 129 6.42 -1.48 -11.84
C TYR A 129 4.92 -1.74 -12.07
N LYS A 130 4.52 -2.11 -13.29
CA LYS A 130 3.12 -2.44 -13.60
C LYS A 130 2.59 -3.61 -12.76
N SER A 131 3.40 -4.64 -12.54
CA SER A 131 3.04 -5.74 -11.63
C SER A 131 2.82 -5.24 -10.20
N HIS A 132 3.71 -4.45 -9.62
CA HIS A 132 3.49 -3.90 -8.27
C HIS A 132 2.29 -2.96 -8.21
N CYS A 133 2.12 -2.10 -9.21
CA CYS A 133 0.93 -1.27 -9.30
C CYS A 133 -0.32 -2.14 -9.21
N LYS A 134 -0.39 -3.31 -9.85
CA LYS A 134 -1.53 -4.26 -9.77
C LYS A 134 -1.65 -4.96 -8.40
N ARG A 135 -0.54 -5.46 -7.85
CA ARG A 135 -0.51 -6.33 -6.67
C ARG A 135 -0.84 -5.65 -5.35
N PHE A 136 -0.70 -4.33 -5.28
CA PHE A 136 -1.00 -3.56 -4.08
C PHE A 136 -2.33 -2.81 -4.19
N SER A 137 -3.04 -2.75 -3.07
CA SER A 137 -4.13 -1.80 -2.86
C SER A 137 -3.56 -0.45 -2.43
N TRP A 138 -3.72 0.55 -3.30
CA TRP A 138 -3.13 1.87 -3.11
C TRP A 138 -4.08 2.85 -2.41
N THR A 139 -3.53 3.60 -1.47
CA THR A 139 -4.21 4.70 -0.77
C THR A 139 -3.37 5.95 -0.85
N LYS A 140 -3.94 7.03 -1.40
CA LYS A 140 -3.27 8.33 -1.47
C LYS A 140 -3.18 8.96 -0.07
N LEU A 141 -2.01 9.43 0.32
CA LEU A 141 -1.79 10.01 1.65
C LEU A 141 -2.13 11.50 1.73
N GLU A 142 -1.83 12.26 0.67
CA GLU A 142 -2.24 13.67 0.57
C GLU A 142 -2.70 13.95 -0.87
N PRO A 143 -3.96 14.36 -1.08
CA PRO A 143 -4.42 14.79 -2.40
C PRO A 143 -3.56 15.98 -2.89
N GLY A 144 -2.91 15.83 -4.03
CA GLY A 144 -2.24 16.93 -4.76
C GLY A 144 -0.86 17.36 -4.26
N ARG A 145 -0.22 16.63 -3.32
CA ARG A 145 1.13 16.96 -2.87
C ARG A 145 2.15 15.95 -3.38
N SER A 146 3.07 16.41 -4.21
CA SER A 146 4.32 15.71 -4.56
C SER A 146 5.33 15.79 -3.42
N SER A 147 6.41 15.03 -3.56
CA SER A 147 7.55 15.09 -2.65
C SER A 147 8.10 16.51 -2.55
N SER A 148 8.46 16.89 -1.33
CA SER A 148 9.20 18.12 -1.01
C SER A 148 10.73 17.98 -1.14
N VAL A 149 11.21 16.77 -1.45
CA VAL A 149 12.63 16.44 -1.60
C VAL A 149 12.88 15.76 -2.95
N SER A 150 14.11 15.85 -3.45
CA SER A 150 14.48 15.26 -4.75
C SER A 150 14.43 13.73 -4.74
N ASP A 151 14.31 13.15 -5.93
CA ASP A 151 14.34 11.69 -6.11
C ASP A 151 15.66 11.08 -5.59
N GLU A 152 16.80 11.69 -5.91
CA GLU A 152 18.11 11.21 -5.45
C GLU A 152 18.18 11.17 -3.92
N THR A 153 17.67 12.22 -3.27
CA THR A 153 17.62 12.30 -1.80
C THR A 153 16.76 11.18 -1.21
N LEU A 154 15.64 10.84 -1.85
CA LEU A 154 14.76 9.75 -1.40
C LEU A 154 15.39 8.39 -1.61
N ARG A 155 16.08 8.17 -2.73
CA ARG A 155 16.80 6.92 -3.01
C ARG A 155 17.90 6.66 -2.00
N ASP A 156 18.72 7.66 -1.73
CA ASP A 156 19.79 7.58 -0.74
C ASP A 156 19.23 7.34 0.67
N TYR A 157 18.17 8.08 1.01
CA TYR A 157 17.47 7.89 2.28
C TYR A 157 16.89 6.48 2.43
N ALA A 158 16.27 5.95 1.37
CA ALA A 158 15.74 4.59 1.36
C ALA A 158 16.85 3.55 1.52
N LYS A 159 17.96 3.68 0.77
CA LYS A 159 19.11 2.76 0.86
C LYS A 159 19.81 2.77 2.20
N ALA A 160 19.78 3.89 2.93
CA ALA A 160 20.32 3.95 4.29
C ALA A 160 19.65 2.97 5.28
N PHE A 161 18.47 2.42 4.95
CA PHE A 161 17.79 1.41 5.77
C PHE A 161 18.34 -0.01 5.60
N GLU A 162 19.17 -0.30 4.59
CA GLU A 162 19.78 -1.63 4.40
C GLU A 162 20.75 -2.01 5.53
N LYS A 163 21.17 -1.04 6.36
CA LYS A 163 21.97 -1.27 7.56
C LYS A 163 21.20 -1.95 8.71
N TYR A 164 19.87 -1.98 8.65
CA TYR A 164 19.03 -2.55 9.72
C TYR A 164 18.76 -4.04 9.50
N THR A 165 18.37 -4.71 10.58
CA THR A 165 17.89 -6.09 10.55
C THR A 165 16.38 -6.11 10.37
N TYR A 166 15.86 -6.99 9.51
CA TYR A 166 14.42 -7.11 9.33
C TYR A 166 13.77 -7.82 10.52
N LEU A 167 12.72 -7.23 11.09
CA LEU A 167 11.86 -7.87 12.07
C LEU A 167 10.42 -7.44 11.83
N ALA A 168 9.56 -8.37 11.43
CA ALA A 168 8.19 -8.07 11.00
C ALA A 168 7.32 -7.41 12.09
N VAL A 169 7.45 -7.84 13.35
CA VAL A 169 6.58 -7.40 14.45
C VAL A 169 7.38 -6.65 15.50
N LEU A 170 6.91 -5.44 15.83
CA LEU A 170 7.44 -4.58 16.91
C LEU A 170 8.98 -4.46 16.89
N PRO A 171 9.56 -3.91 15.80
CA PRO A 171 11.00 -3.70 15.73
C PRO A 171 11.50 -2.81 16.86
N SER A 172 12.64 -3.20 17.46
CA SER A 172 13.34 -2.43 18.50
C SER A 172 14.85 -2.43 18.25
N GLY A 173 15.54 -1.39 18.72
CA GLY A 173 16.97 -1.22 18.49
C GLY A 173 17.30 -1.07 17.00
N ASN A 174 18.25 -1.87 16.50
CA ASN A 174 18.70 -1.86 15.10
C ASN A 174 17.80 -2.68 14.15
N LYS A 175 16.51 -2.82 14.46
CA LYS A 175 15.55 -3.59 13.65
C LYS A 175 14.53 -2.68 12.98
N ILE A 176 13.97 -3.12 11.87
CA ILE A 176 12.91 -2.39 11.14
C ILE A 176 11.91 -3.35 10.48
N ASN A 177 10.68 -2.86 10.27
CA ASN A 177 9.65 -3.50 9.45
C ASN A 177 9.18 -2.58 8.30
N CYS A 178 8.40 -3.13 7.38
CA CYS A 178 7.90 -2.41 6.21
C CYS A 178 7.00 -1.23 6.59
N GLN A 179 6.20 -1.32 7.66
CA GLN A 179 5.33 -0.22 8.10
C GLN A 179 6.13 0.96 8.66
N THR A 180 7.18 0.69 9.44
CA THR A 180 8.09 1.72 9.97
C THR A 180 8.82 2.41 8.83
N PHE A 181 9.37 1.63 7.89
CA PHE A 181 10.02 2.14 6.70
C PHE A 181 9.11 3.05 5.88
N VAL A 182 7.88 2.62 5.58
CA VAL A 182 6.90 3.42 4.84
C VAL A 182 6.56 4.72 5.58
N SER A 183 6.39 4.66 6.89
CA SER A 183 6.12 5.87 7.71
C SER A 183 7.29 6.86 7.66
N ASP A 184 8.53 6.36 7.67
CA ASP A 184 9.74 7.19 7.62
C ASP A 184 9.97 7.80 6.23
N MET A 185 9.74 7.02 5.17
CA MET A 185 9.77 7.50 3.80
C MET A 185 8.71 8.58 3.57
N PHE A 186 7.49 8.39 4.09
CA PHE A 186 6.43 9.40 3.99
C PHE A 186 6.82 10.68 4.74
N ALA A 187 7.32 10.56 5.98
CA ALA A 187 7.77 11.71 6.77
C ALA A 187 8.84 12.51 6.01
N LYS A 188 9.81 11.82 5.41
CA LYS A 188 10.88 12.43 4.62
C LYS A 188 10.34 13.11 3.36
N ALA A 189 9.50 12.42 2.59
CA ALA A 189 8.93 12.93 1.34
C ALA A 189 8.04 14.16 1.56
N ALA A 190 7.20 14.14 2.59
CA ALA A 190 6.28 15.23 2.91
C ALA A 190 6.90 16.33 3.80
N GLY A 191 8.17 16.21 4.17
CA GLY A 191 8.87 17.21 5.00
C GLY A 191 8.26 17.38 6.39
N MET A 192 7.78 16.28 6.99
CA MET A 192 7.09 16.29 8.29
C MET A 192 7.77 15.37 9.31
N THR A 193 7.35 15.46 10.57
CA THR A 193 7.88 14.57 11.61
C THR A 193 7.28 13.17 11.49
N GLN A 194 8.02 12.15 11.94
CA GLN A 194 7.56 10.76 11.93
C GLN A 194 6.23 10.58 12.69
N ILE A 195 6.02 11.32 13.78
CA ILE A 195 4.77 11.30 14.55
C ILE A 195 3.59 11.81 13.71
N LYS A 196 3.78 12.92 12.98
CA LYS A 196 2.75 13.47 12.08
C LYS A 196 2.44 12.50 10.94
N ALA A 197 3.47 11.90 10.34
CA ALA A 197 3.33 10.92 9.28
C ALA A 197 2.52 9.70 9.74
N ARG A 198 2.87 9.12 10.90
CA ARG A 198 2.12 8.00 11.49
C ARG A 198 0.68 8.37 11.80
N GLY A 199 0.43 9.57 12.33
CA GLY A 199 -0.92 10.08 12.60
C GLY A 199 -1.77 10.21 11.33
N ALA A 200 -1.20 10.73 10.24
CA ALA A 200 -1.87 10.82 8.95
C ALA A 200 -2.16 9.43 8.35
N ILE A 201 -1.20 8.51 8.44
CA ILE A 201 -1.37 7.11 8.03
C ILE A 201 -2.50 6.45 8.85
N LEU A 202 -2.51 6.62 10.18
CA LEU A 202 -3.57 6.12 11.08
C LEU A 202 -4.95 6.66 10.71
N ALA A 203 -5.02 7.93 10.34
CA ALA A 203 -6.27 8.54 9.93
C ALA A 203 -6.76 7.97 8.59
N LEU A 204 -5.87 7.67 7.64
CA LEU A 204 -6.25 7.34 6.26
C LEU A 204 -6.33 5.85 5.97
N ILE A 205 -5.51 5.03 6.65
CA ILE A 205 -5.48 3.58 6.47
C ILE A 205 -6.47 2.93 7.43
N PRO A 206 -7.41 2.14 6.89
CA PRO A 206 -8.37 1.42 7.71
C PRO A 206 -7.71 0.50 8.76
N ASN A 207 -8.11 0.61 10.04
CA ASN A 207 -7.70 -0.31 11.11
C ASN A 207 -8.89 -0.77 11.96
N ILE A 208 -8.74 -1.81 12.80
CA ILE A 208 -9.85 -2.38 13.58
C ILE A 208 -10.51 -1.36 14.54
N LEU A 209 -9.79 -0.33 14.96
CA LEU A 209 -10.27 0.64 15.96
C LEU A 209 -11.01 1.83 15.34
N PHE A 210 -10.61 2.27 14.14
CA PHE A 210 -11.15 3.45 13.44
C PHE A 210 -11.12 3.26 11.93
#